data_AF-G8XVA2-F1
#
_entry.id   AF-G8XVA2-F1
#
_cell.length_a   1.000
_cell.length_b   1.000
_cell.length_c   1.000
_cell.angle_alpha   90.00
_cell.angle_beta   90.00
_cell.angle_gamma   90.00
#
_symmetry.space_group_name_H-M   'P 1'
#
loop_
_entity.id
_entity.type
_entity.pdbx_description
1 polymer ?
#
loop_
_entity_poly.entity_id
_entity_poly.type
_entity_poly.pdbx_seq_one_letter_code
_entity_poly.pdbx_strand_id
1 'polypeptide(L)'
;IACKFVEIKEKCDRRSGKVLEEAPKCIKNGDAGMVLMVPSKPMCVEAFSKYAPLGRFAVRDMRQTVAVGVIKEVEKADAAQGKVTKAAQKAGEKK
;
A
#
# COMPACT_ATOMS: atom_id res chain seq x y z
N ILE A 1 -9.15 -4.00 -5.00
CA ILE A 1 -9.83 -3.56 -3.76
C ILE A 1 -9.90 -2.04 -3.82
N ALA A 2 -10.98 -1.44 -3.32
CA ALA A 2 -11.06 0.03 -3.30
C ALA A 2 -10.20 0.56 -2.14
N CYS A 3 -9.36 1.54 -2.42
CA CYS A 3 -8.54 2.21 -1.43
C CYS A 3 -8.88 3.70 -1.45
N LYS A 4 -9.08 4.29 -0.27
CA LYS A 4 -9.28 5.72 -0.12
C LYS A 4 -7.92 6.39 0.02
N PHE A 5 -7.73 7.47 -0.73
CA PHE A 5 -6.59 8.38 -0.57
C PHE A 5 -6.90 9.25 0.64
N VAL A 6 -6.14 9.08 1.72
CA VAL A 6 -6.38 9.82 2.97
C VAL A 6 -5.66 11.14 2.93
N GLU A 7 -4.37 11.10 2.60
CA GLU A 7 -3.50 12.26 2.61
C GLU A 7 -2.46 12.13 1.50
N ILE A 8 -2.15 13.25 0.86
CA ILE A 8 -1.04 13.37 -0.06
C ILE A 8 0.09 14.06 0.71
N LYS A 9 1.10 13.30 1.11
CA LYS A 9 2.19 13.81 1.94
C LYS A 9 3.09 14.73 1.15
N GLU A 10 3.49 14.30 -0.04
CA GLU A 10 4.51 14.99 -0.82
C GLU A 10 4.22 14.86 -2.31
N LYS A 11 4.49 15.94 -3.04
CA LYS A 11 4.65 15.92 -4.49
C LYS A 11 6.12 15.77 -4.81
N CYS A 12 6.46 14.79 -5.65
CA CYS A 12 7.82 14.52 -6.08
C CYS A 12 7.96 14.69 -7.60
N ASP A 13 9.13 15.11 -8.05
CA ASP A 13 9.48 15.04 -9.46
C ASP A 13 9.65 13.58 -9.91
N ARG A 14 9.02 13.21 -11.02
CA ARG A 14 8.99 11.83 -11.55
C ARG A 14 10.39 11.30 -11.92
N ARG A 15 11.32 12.18 -12.30
CA ARG A 15 12.66 11.78 -12.77
C ARG A 15 13.69 11.84 -11.66
N SER A 16 13.76 12.96 -10.94
CA SER A 16 14.77 13.16 -9.89
C SER A 16 14.36 12.62 -8.53
N GLY A 17 13.07 12.34 -8.31
CA GLY A 17 12.56 11.92 -7.00
C GLY A 17 12.64 13.00 -5.92
N LYS A 18 13.02 14.23 -6.27
CA LYS A 18 13.07 15.37 -5.34
C LYS A 18 11.66 15.82 -4.98
N VAL A 19 11.46 16.13 -3.70
CA VAL A 19 10.23 16.74 -3.21
C VAL A 19 10.13 18.15 -3.78
N LEU A 20 9.02 18.43 -4.46
CA LEU A 20 8.70 19.74 -5.03
C LEU A 20 7.82 20.55 -4.08
N GLU A 21 6.86 19.89 -3.44
CA GLU A 21 5.88 20.52 -2.56
C GLU A 21 5.46 19.53 -1.46
N GLU A 22 5.43 20.00 -0.22
CA GLU A 22 4.88 19.25 0.91
C GLU A 22 3.38 19.54 1.04
N ALA A 23 2.57 18.50 1.24
CA ALA A 23 1.11 18.54 1.32
C ALA A 23 0.40 19.25 0.14
N PRO A 24 0.61 18.80 -1.11
CA PRO A 24 -0.05 19.40 -2.28
C PRO A 24 -1.57 19.20 -2.22
N LYS A 25 -2.35 20.21 -2.62
CA LYS A 25 -3.83 20.10 -2.68
C LYS A 25 -4.33 19.10 -3.74
N CYS A 26 -3.56 18.90 -4.81
CA CYS A 26 -3.92 17.96 -5.88
C CYS A 26 -2.68 17.43 -6.62
N ILE A 27 -2.79 16.21 -7.14
CA ILE A 27 -1.81 15.59 -8.05
C ILE A 27 -2.45 15.51 -9.44
N LYS A 28 -1.73 15.91 -10.48
CA LYS A 28 -2.19 15.85 -11.88
C LYS A 28 -1.43 14.79 -12.67
N ASN A 29 -1.88 14.53 -13.89
CA ASN A 29 -1.20 13.62 -14.81
C ASN A 29 0.26 14.06 -15.03
N GLY A 30 1.19 13.15 -14.80
CA GLY A 30 2.63 13.37 -14.95
C GLY A 30 3.36 13.64 -13.64
N ASP A 31 2.64 13.99 -12.58
CA ASP A 31 3.21 14.18 -11.25
C ASP A 31 3.49 12.83 -10.57
N ALA A 32 4.51 12.79 -9.71
CA ALA A 32 4.71 11.72 -8.74
C ALA A 32 4.47 12.25 -7.33
N GLY A 33 4.20 11.38 -6.37
CA GLY A 33 4.01 11.80 -4.99
C GLY A 33 3.90 10.63 -4.03
N MET A 34 4.05 10.95 -2.74
CA MET A 34 3.84 10.03 -1.65
C MET A 34 2.45 10.23 -1.06
N VAL A 35 1.71 9.14 -0.93
CA VAL A 35 0.30 9.16 -0.53
C VAL A 35 0.07 8.12 0.56
N LEU A 36 -0.69 8.50 1.58
CA LEU A 36 -1.24 7.57 2.57
C LEU A 36 -2.60 7.04 2.09
N MET A 37 -2.69 5.72 1.97
CA MET A 37 -3.87 5.03 1.45
C MET A 37 -4.45 4.09 2.50
N VAL A 38 -5.78 4.08 2.64
CA VAL A 38 -6.50 3.15 3.52
C VAL A 38 -7.40 2.24 2.68
N PRO A 39 -7.23 0.91 2.74
CA PRO A 39 -8.09 -0.02 2.01
C PRO A 39 -9.48 -0.07 2.66
N SER A 40 -10.54 -0.15 1.85
CA SER A 40 -11.92 -0.25 2.35
C SER A 40 -12.32 -1.64 2.83
N LYS A 41 -11.53 -2.66 2.47
CA LYS A 41 -11.69 -4.06 2.88
C LYS A 41 -10.36 -4.59 3.41
N PRO A 42 -10.36 -5.58 4.31
CA PRO A 42 -9.13 -6.21 4.79
C PRO A 42 -8.27 -6.68 3.61
N MET A 43 -7.02 -6.21 3.58
CA MET A 43 -6.07 -6.45 2.50
C MET A 43 -4.69 -6.72 3.09
N CYS A 44 -4.01 -7.74 2.56
CA CYS A 44 -2.62 -8.01 2.89
C CYS A 44 -1.73 -7.38 1.82
N VAL A 45 -0.83 -6.50 2.23
CA VAL A 45 0.19 -5.86 1.41
C VAL A 45 1.49 -5.77 2.19
N GLU A 46 2.61 -5.70 1.47
CA GLU A 46 3.93 -5.61 2.08
C GLU A 46 4.75 -4.51 1.42
N ALA A 47 5.74 -4.00 2.15
CA ALA A 47 6.71 -3.06 1.61
C ALA A 47 7.48 -3.71 0.45
N PHE A 48 7.69 -2.94 -0.63
CA PHE A 48 8.36 -3.43 -1.84
C PHE A 48 9.79 -3.91 -1.58
N SER A 49 10.51 -3.25 -0.67
CA SER A 49 11.87 -3.64 -0.26
C SER A 49 11.91 -5.02 0.41
N LYS A 50 10.83 -5.42 1.08
CA LYS A 50 10.75 -6.70 1.79
C LYS A 50 10.18 -7.81 0.91
N TYR A 51 9.08 -7.53 0.23
CA TYR A 51 8.39 -8.47 -0.65
C TYR A 51 7.94 -7.77 -1.94
N ALA A 52 8.87 -7.67 -2.90
CA ALA A 52 8.66 -7.00 -4.17
C ALA A 52 7.37 -7.40 -4.93
N PRO A 53 6.95 -8.69 -4.97
CA PRO A 53 5.72 -9.09 -5.64
C PRO A 53 4.44 -8.53 -5.00
N LEU A 54 4.44 -8.27 -3.69
CA LEU A 54 3.27 -7.77 -2.94
C LEU A 54 3.26 -6.23 -2.79
N GLY A 55 4.38 -5.58 -3.12
CA GLY A 55 4.56 -4.13 -2.96
C GLY A 55 4.28 -3.31 -4.22
N ARG A 56 3.96 -3.92 -5.37
CA ARG A 56 3.59 -3.19 -6.61
C ARG A 56 2.08 -3.21 -6.80
N PHE A 57 1.50 -2.06 -7.13
CA PHE A 57 0.07 -1.97 -7.39
C PHE A 57 -0.25 -1.03 -8.56
N ALA A 58 -1.39 -1.29 -9.18
CA ALA A 58 -1.98 -0.41 -10.19
C ALA A 58 -3.28 0.17 -9.65
N VAL A 59 -3.48 1.47 -9.82
CA VAL A 59 -4.72 2.17 -9.49
C VAL A 59 -5.56 2.23 -10.76
N ARG A 60 -6.79 1.71 -10.67
CA ARG A 60 -7.72 1.67 -11.80
C ARG A 60 -8.99 2.41 -11.46
N ASP A 61 -9.45 3.24 -12.39
CA ASP A 61 -10.75 3.90 -12.35
C ASP A 61 -11.43 3.76 -13.73
N MET A 62 -12.73 3.51 -13.75
CA MET A 62 -13.54 3.29 -14.98
C MET A 62 -12.83 2.50 -16.11
N ARG A 63 -12.27 1.32 -15.79
CA ARG A 63 -11.52 0.41 -16.70
C ARG A 63 -10.15 0.92 -17.16
N GLN A 64 -9.78 2.16 -16.86
CA GLN A 64 -8.48 2.74 -17.19
C GLN A 64 -7.51 2.65 -16.02
N THR A 65 -6.20 2.57 -16.31
CA THR A 65 -5.16 2.65 -15.28
C THR A 65 -4.77 4.11 -15.11
N VAL A 66 -5.09 4.68 -13.96
CA VAL A 66 -4.85 6.10 -13.66
C VAL A 66 -3.50 6.36 -12.99
N ALA A 67 -2.96 5.36 -12.27
CA ALA A 67 -1.65 5.46 -11.65
C ALA A 67 -1.04 4.07 -11.43
N VAL A 68 0.28 4.06 -11.24
CA VAL A 68 1.05 2.89 -10.79
C VAL A 68 1.89 3.30 -9.60
N GLY A 69 2.00 2.40 -8.61
CA GLY A 69 2.63 2.73 -7.34
C GLY A 69 3.43 1.56 -6.77
N VAL A 70 4.33 1.93 -5.86
CA VAL A 70 5.17 1.01 -5.11
C VAL A 70 5.05 1.35 -3.63
N ILE A 71 4.76 0.34 -2.81
CA ILE A 71 4.56 0.49 -1.37
C ILE A 71 5.91 0.69 -0.69
N LYS A 72 6.06 1.82 -0.01
CA LYS A 72 7.26 2.15 0.79
C LYS A 72 7.18 1.54 2.18
N GLU A 73 6.08 1.78 2.87
CA GLU A 73 5.84 1.33 4.23
C GLU A 73 4.39 0.85 4.37
N VAL A 74 4.16 -0.05 5.33
CA VAL A 74 2.83 -0.59 5.65
C VAL A 74 2.69 -0.61 7.17
N GLU A 75 1.68 0.08 7.67
CA GLU A 75 1.22 -0.09 9.04
C GLU A 75 0.35 -1.35 9.09
N LYS A 76 0.81 -2.37 9.81
CA LYS A 76 0.11 -3.65 9.91
C LYS A 76 -0.97 -3.52 10.97
N ALA A 77 -2.20 -3.88 10.61
CA ALA A 77 -3.26 -4.01 11.60
C ALA A 77 -2.86 -5.05 12.65
N ASP A 78 -3.23 -4.80 13.91
CA ASP A 78 -3.01 -5.74 15.01
C ASP A 78 -3.58 -7.10 14.63
N ALA A 79 -2.76 -8.13 14.78
CA ALA A 79 -3.11 -9.48 14.42
C ALA A 79 -4.26 -9.96 15.32
N ALA A 80 -5.50 -9.77 14.87
CA ALA A 80 -6.62 -10.51 15.42
C ALA A 80 -6.26 -12.00 15.29
N GLN A 81 -6.18 -12.70 16.43
CA GLN A 81 -5.86 -14.12 16.49
C GLN A 81 -6.78 -14.87 15.52
N GLY A 82 -6.25 -15.22 14.35
CA GLY A 82 -7.00 -15.95 13.35
C GLY A 82 -7.45 -17.28 13.95
N LYS A 83 -8.61 -17.79 13.53
CA LYS A 83 -9.08 -19.10 13.98
C LYS A 83 -8.02 -20.15 13.66
N VAL A 84 -7.39 -20.69 14.69
CA VAL A 84 -6.34 -21.71 14.55
C VAL A 84 -7.02 -23.05 14.32
N THR A 85 -6.57 -23.79 13.30
CA THR A 85 -7.08 -25.14 13.05
C THR A 85 -6.52 -26.12 14.07
N LYS A 86 -7.28 -27.19 14.38
CA LYS A 86 -6.81 -28.25 15.30
C LYS A 86 -5.48 -28.88 14.83
N ALA A 87 -5.25 -28.94 13.52
CA ALA A 87 -3.98 -29.45 12.97
C ALA A 87 -2.80 -28.50 13.28
N ALA A 88 -3.01 -27.18 13.19
CA ALA A 88 -1.97 -26.20 13.51
C ALA A 88 -1.64 -26.18 15.01
N GLN A 89 -2.62 -26.39 15.89
CA GLN A 89 -2.38 -26.56 17.33
C GLN A 89 -1.48 -27.78 17.61
N LYS A 90 -1.84 -28.94 17.05
CA LYS A 90 -1.07 -30.18 17.21
C LYS A 90 0.35 -30.10 16.64
N ALA A 91 0.57 -29.31 15.60
CA ALA A 91 1.90 -29.11 15.02
C ALA A 91 2.77 -28.14 15.86
N GLY A 92 2.15 -27.14 16.50
CA GLY A 92 2.83 -26.20 17.38
C GLY A 92 3.33 -26.85 18.68
N GLU A 93 2.59 -27.81 19.23
CA GLU A 93 2.95 -28.56 20.44
C GLU A 93 4.08 -29.58 20.22
N LYS A 94 4.40 -29.92 18.97
CA LYS A 94 5.49 -30.85 18.61
C LYS A 94 6.85 -30.17 18.40
N LYS A 95 6.96 -28.88 18.73
CA LYS A 95 8.20 -28.10 18.61
C LYS A 95 8.80 -27.81 19.97
#